data_AF-A0A387BPY0-F1
#
_entry.id   AF-A0A387BPY0-F1
#
_cell.length_a   1.000
_cell.length_b   1.000
_cell.length_c   1.000
_cell.angle_alpha   90.00
_cell.angle_beta   90.00
_cell.angle_gamma   90.00
#
_symmetry.space_group_name_H-M   'P 1'
#
loop_
_entity.id
_entity.type
_entity.pdbx_description
1 polymer ?
#
loop_
_entity_poly.entity_id
_entity_poly.type
_entity_poly.pdbx_seq_one_letter_code
_entity_poly.pdbx_strand_id
1 'polypeptide(L)'
;MPDDEPIYVESAPDVGSERLTAALAAVDVPAIGQALRHDYVIVPLITTADGETQNRVYRTKEPEGGKAFDFGIFSSTEALSAFLGPDQSRLFEIVKGSELRDFLRTQQGAIKLVLFDPAGPHPVSATVEDVIWSLEPRLLDDDVAWATAEPGSGASAVAAGDRAIAIDTALSRDWAVVDVTDADTRRQQVRELLDTQLGGFLNRKLRADFEAWFARASELALGAGGRFLAFLIRRSDKAAAAVNLALYWHELGPAIGDASHLERLTERLRAELAEGDELVGAETPAGPFVRNTRVRGAAAELEASDRPLLIVDYWLGFPDGRGLAQYSFSSPHVDQRDALLVLFDNIVVRSRWVMDQGE
;
A
#
# COMPACT_ATOMS: atom_id res chain seq x y z
N MET A 1 2.42 31.86 -42.85
CA MET A 1 2.54 31.09 -41.61
C MET A 1 3.74 30.21 -41.80
N PRO A 2 4.75 30.19 -40.92
CA PRO A 2 5.82 29.23 -41.08
C PRO A 2 5.21 27.83 -40.92
N ASP A 3 5.52 26.95 -41.87
CA ASP A 3 5.16 25.54 -41.83
C ASP A 3 5.63 24.95 -40.49
N ASP A 4 4.70 24.39 -39.71
CA ASP A 4 5.02 23.53 -38.57
C ASP A 4 5.59 22.23 -39.14
N GLU A 5 6.86 22.27 -39.52
CA GLU A 5 7.64 21.08 -39.84
C GLU A 5 7.61 20.19 -38.59
N PRO A 6 7.09 18.95 -38.67
CA PRO A 6 6.93 18.10 -37.49
C PRO A 6 8.30 17.89 -36.87
N ILE A 7 8.44 18.29 -35.60
CA ILE A 7 9.70 18.17 -34.87
C ILE A 7 10.03 16.67 -34.75
N TYR A 8 11.02 16.24 -35.52
CA TYR A 8 11.59 14.90 -35.43
C TYR A 8 12.46 14.82 -34.18
N VAL A 9 11.96 14.17 -33.13
CA VAL A 9 12.80 13.77 -32.01
C VAL A 9 13.47 12.45 -32.39
N GLU A 10 14.80 12.45 -32.51
CA GLU A 10 15.59 11.22 -32.69
C GLU A 10 15.30 10.26 -31.53
N SER A 11 15.25 8.95 -31.81
CA SER A 11 15.04 7.93 -30.78
C SER A 11 16.17 8.00 -29.76
N ALA A 12 15.86 8.39 -28.54
CA ALA A 12 16.81 8.45 -27.45
C ALA A 12 16.30 7.56 -26.31
N PRO A 13 17.12 6.62 -25.80
CA PRO A 13 16.76 5.80 -24.65
C PRO A 13 16.50 6.65 -23.40
N ASP A 14 17.14 7.82 -23.34
CA ASP A 14 17.06 8.79 -22.25
C ASP A 14 15.71 9.55 -22.17
N VAL A 15 14.84 9.41 -23.18
CA VAL A 15 13.52 10.07 -23.22
C VAL A 15 12.45 9.02 -22.94
N GLY A 16 12.19 8.81 -21.64
CA GLY A 16 11.30 7.79 -21.11
C GLY A 16 11.54 7.48 -19.64
N SER A 17 10.86 6.44 -19.14
CA SER A 17 11.09 5.86 -17.82
C SER A 17 11.95 4.60 -17.94
N GLU A 18 13.22 4.71 -17.56
CA GLU A 18 14.14 3.56 -17.42
C GLU A 18 13.61 2.55 -16.39
N ARG A 19 12.91 3.03 -15.36
CA ARG A 19 12.34 2.18 -14.32
C ARG A 19 11.12 1.42 -14.79
N LEU A 20 10.26 2.04 -15.60
CA LEU A 20 9.18 1.33 -16.27
C LEU A 20 9.75 0.28 -17.24
N THR A 21 10.80 0.62 -17.98
CA THR A 21 11.51 -0.33 -18.86
C THR A 21 12.01 -1.54 -18.07
N ALA A 22 12.68 -1.31 -16.94
CA ALA A 22 13.19 -2.38 -16.07
C ALA A 22 12.05 -3.21 -15.44
N ALA A 23 10.98 -2.57 -14.99
CA ALA A 23 9.83 -3.24 -14.39
C ALA A 23 9.07 -4.11 -15.41
N LEU A 24 8.92 -3.62 -16.65
CA LEU A 24 8.36 -4.40 -17.77
C LEU A 24 9.25 -5.60 -18.10
N ALA A 25 10.57 -5.40 -18.13
CA ALA A 25 11.52 -6.49 -18.37
C ALA A 25 11.48 -7.60 -17.30
N ALA A 26 11.26 -7.22 -16.05
CA ALA A 26 11.09 -8.13 -14.93
C ALA A 26 9.66 -8.72 -14.84
N VAL A 27 8.70 -8.20 -15.60
CA VAL A 27 7.26 -8.49 -15.47
C VAL A 27 6.77 -8.27 -14.04
N ASP A 28 7.31 -7.25 -13.38
CA ASP A 28 7.02 -6.90 -11.99
C ASP A 28 5.84 -5.93 -11.94
N VAL A 29 4.63 -6.47 -11.79
CA VAL A 29 3.38 -5.69 -11.77
C VAL A 29 3.38 -4.60 -10.68
N PRO A 30 3.80 -4.87 -9.43
CA PRO A 30 4.00 -3.81 -8.43
C PRO A 30 4.95 -2.69 -8.88
N ALA A 31 6.11 -3.03 -9.43
CA ALA A 31 7.10 -2.05 -9.90
C ALA A 31 6.61 -1.27 -11.12
N ILE A 32 5.83 -1.90 -12.02
CA ILE A 32 5.15 -1.22 -13.13
C ILE A 32 4.20 -0.18 -12.56
N GLY A 33 3.35 -0.54 -11.59
CA GLY A 33 2.45 0.40 -10.94
C GLY A 33 3.17 1.56 -10.25
N GLN A 34 4.27 1.29 -9.56
CA GLN A 34 5.09 2.32 -8.91
C GLN A 34 5.73 3.26 -9.93
N ALA A 35 6.31 2.73 -11.01
CA ALA A 35 6.84 3.54 -12.09
C ALA A 35 5.77 4.42 -12.73
N LEU A 36 4.56 3.89 -12.94
CA LEU A 36 3.45 4.68 -13.47
C LEU A 36 3.00 5.82 -12.52
N ARG A 37 3.09 5.66 -11.20
CA ARG A 37 2.71 6.74 -10.27
C ARG A 37 3.74 7.86 -10.21
N HIS A 38 5.02 7.53 -10.40
CA HIS A 38 6.13 8.43 -10.10
C HIS A 38 6.94 8.91 -11.30
N ASP A 39 6.74 8.31 -12.46
CA ASP A 39 7.51 8.58 -13.66
C ASP A 39 6.61 8.97 -14.85
N TYR A 40 7.26 9.18 -15.99
CA TYR A 40 6.63 9.54 -17.23
C TYR A 40 6.45 8.33 -18.15
N VAL A 41 5.39 8.39 -18.94
CA VAL A 41 5.18 7.50 -20.08
C VAL A 41 5.13 8.30 -21.36
N ILE A 42 5.44 7.64 -22.45
CA ILE A 42 5.28 8.18 -23.78
C ILE A 42 3.92 7.74 -24.33
N VAL A 43 3.07 8.71 -24.67
CA VAL A 43 1.75 8.48 -25.24
C VAL A 43 1.76 8.92 -26.71
N PRO A 44 1.44 8.04 -27.67
CA PRO A 44 1.42 8.40 -29.08
C PRO A 44 0.24 9.32 -29.40
N LEU A 45 0.48 10.26 -30.31
CA LEU A 45 -0.49 11.23 -30.78
C LEU A 45 -0.75 11.06 -32.29
N ILE A 46 -1.90 11.55 -32.73
CA ILE A 46 -2.26 11.67 -34.15
C ILE A 46 -2.87 13.04 -34.40
N THR A 47 -2.54 13.66 -35.53
CA THR A 47 -3.19 14.88 -36.00
C THR A 47 -4.41 14.49 -36.84
N THR A 48 -5.57 15.02 -36.48
CA THR A 48 -6.82 14.81 -37.23
C THR A 48 -6.83 15.64 -38.50
N ALA A 49 -7.79 15.37 -39.40
CA ALA A 49 -7.97 16.14 -40.62
C ALA A 49 -8.25 17.63 -40.36
N ASP A 50 -8.77 17.96 -39.18
CA ASP A 50 -9.07 19.33 -38.75
C ASP A 50 -7.86 20.03 -38.10
N GLY A 51 -6.69 19.37 -38.05
CA GLY A 51 -5.46 19.90 -37.49
C GLY A 51 -5.35 19.77 -35.96
N GLU A 52 -6.31 19.12 -35.30
CA GLU A 52 -6.26 18.89 -33.86
C GLU A 52 -5.42 17.65 -33.52
N THR A 53 -4.71 17.69 -32.40
CA THR A 53 -3.90 16.58 -31.92
C THR A 53 -4.68 15.75 -30.90
N GLN A 54 -4.71 14.42 -31.06
CA GLN A 54 -5.45 13.50 -30.20
C GLN A 54 -4.61 12.26 -29.84
N ASN A 55 -4.92 11.62 -28.71
CA ASN A 55 -4.31 10.35 -28.30
C ASN A 55 -4.59 9.25 -29.32
N ARG A 56 -3.54 8.58 -29.76
CA ARG A 56 -3.64 7.50 -30.73
C ARG A 56 -4.07 6.20 -30.06
N VAL A 57 -5.12 5.59 -30.60
CA VAL A 57 -5.63 4.27 -30.19
C VAL A 57 -5.60 3.29 -31.36
N TYR A 58 -5.60 2.00 -31.04
CA TYR A 58 -5.47 0.92 -32.03
C TYR A 58 -6.71 0.05 -32.00
N ARG A 59 -7.14 -0.49 -33.15
CA ARG A 59 -8.32 -1.36 -33.18
C ARG A 59 -7.99 -2.68 -32.50
N THR A 60 -8.83 -3.10 -31.54
CA THR A 60 -8.70 -4.40 -30.88
C THR A 60 -8.84 -5.52 -31.91
N LYS A 61 -7.98 -6.54 -31.84
CA LYS A 61 -7.97 -7.68 -32.78
C LYS A 61 -9.25 -8.53 -32.72
N GLU A 62 -9.93 -8.59 -31.57
CA GLU A 62 -11.20 -9.31 -31.37
C GLU A 62 -12.11 -8.55 -30.36
N PRO A 63 -13.07 -7.73 -30.85
CA PRO A 63 -13.96 -6.98 -29.99
C PRO A 63 -15.14 -7.84 -29.52
N GLU A 64 -15.03 -8.44 -28.33
CA GLU A 64 -16.20 -8.89 -27.55
C GLU A 64 -16.57 -7.81 -26.52
N GLY A 65 -17.86 -7.55 -26.35
CA GLY A 65 -18.36 -6.66 -25.28
C GLY A 65 -18.37 -5.16 -25.58
N GLY A 66 -18.41 -4.74 -26.85
CA GLY A 66 -18.68 -3.35 -27.25
C GLY A 66 -17.50 -2.38 -27.18
N LYS A 67 -16.39 -2.77 -26.55
CA LYS A 67 -15.12 -2.02 -26.57
C LYS A 67 -14.33 -2.36 -27.84
N ALA A 68 -13.82 -1.36 -28.54
CA ALA A 68 -13.26 -1.52 -29.88
C ALA A 68 -11.78 -1.14 -30.02
N PHE A 69 -11.20 -0.53 -28.98
CA PHE A 69 -9.86 0.04 -29.06
C PHE A 69 -8.94 -0.41 -27.93
N ASP A 70 -7.66 -0.55 -28.25
CA ASP A 70 -6.56 -0.75 -27.32
C ASP A 70 -5.72 0.54 -27.28
N PHE A 71 -5.23 0.90 -26.10
CA PHE A 71 -4.44 2.11 -25.88
C PHE A 71 -2.99 1.76 -25.58
N GLY A 72 -2.06 2.25 -26.40
CA GLY A 72 -0.63 1.98 -26.24
C GLY A 72 0.05 3.06 -25.40
N ILE A 73 0.80 2.64 -24.39
CA ILE A 73 1.71 3.48 -23.63
C ILE A 73 3.11 2.88 -23.68
N PHE A 74 4.12 3.74 -23.73
CA PHE A 74 5.48 3.32 -23.99
C PHE A 74 6.42 3.79 -22.90
N SER A 75 7.35 2.93 -22.52
CA SER A 75 8.39 3.26 -21.53
C SER A 75 9.38 4.28 -22.08
N SER A 76 9.60 4.33 -23.39
CA SER A 76 10.54 5.25 -24.04
C SER A 76 10.14 5.60 -25.46
N THR A 77 10.76 6.66 -26.00
CA THR A 77 10.60 7.03 -27.42
C THR A 77 11.17 5.97 -28.36
N GLU A 78 12.18 5.21 -27.90
CA GLU A 78 12.71 4.05 -28.63
C GLU A 78 11.67 2.93 -28.74
N ALA A 79 11.01 2.57 -27.64
CA ALA A 79 9.95 1.57 -27.63
C ALA A 79 8.77 1.99 -28.53
N LEU A 80 8.40 3.29 -28.51
CA LEU A 80 7.40 3.84 -29.41
C LEU A 80 7.84 3.75 -30.88
N SER A 81 9.09 4.14 -31.18
CA SER A 81 9.64 4.10 -32.54
C SER A 81 9.68 2.67 -33.10
N ALA A 82 10.06 1.69 -32.26
CA ALA A 82 10.03 0.28 -32.63
C ALA A 82 8.62 -0.20 -32.99
N PHE A 83 7.61 0.30 -32.28
CA PHE A 83 6.21 -0.04 -32.54
C PHE A 83 5.63 0.64 -33.80
N LEU A 84 5.92 1.92 -34.02
CA LEU A 84 5.39 2.68 -35.16
C LEU A 84 6.09 2.38 -36.49
N GLY A 85 7.35 1.92 -36.46
CA GLY A 85 8.14 1.71 -37.67
C GLY A 85 8.56 3.01 -38.39
N PRO A 86 9.16 2.93 -39.58
CA PRO A 86 9.77 4.08 -40.27
C PRO A 86 8.78 5.07 -40.91
N ASP A 87 7.57 4.62 -41.29
CA ASP A 87 6.68 5.38 -42.19
C ASP A 87 5.50 6.10 -41.48
N GLN A 88 5.51 6.18 -40.15
CA GLN A 88 4.40 6.74 -39.38
C GLN A 88 4.81 8.02 -38.62
N SER A 89 3.87 8.96 -38.48
CA SER A 89 4.09 10.16 -37.66
C SER A 89 4.40 9.77 -36.22
N ARG A 90 5.51 10.27 -35.70
CA ARG A 90 6.01 9.98 -34.35
C ARG A 90 5.66 11.08 -33.37
N LEU A 91 4.48 11.68 -33.53
CA LEU A 91 4.00 12.64 -32.55
C LEU A 91 3.71 11.89 -31.26
N PHE A 92 4.23 12.40 -30.15
CA PHE A 92 4.00 11.84 -28.83
C PHE A 92 3.93 12.95 -27.80
N GLU A 93 3.34 12.62 -26.66
CA GLU A 93 3.38 13.42 -25.45
C GLU A 93 4.11 12.65 -24.36
N ILE A 94 4.86 13.38 -23.54
CA ILE A 94 5.42 12.88 -22.28
C ILE A 94 4.38 13.17 -21.21
N VAL A 95 3.69 12.13 -20.75
CA VAL A 95 2.61 12.26 -19.77
C VAL A 95 3.09 11.70 -18.45
N LYS A 96 2.85 12.42 -17.35
CA LYS A 96 3.12 11.84 -16.02
C LYS A 96 2.14 10.69 -15.82
N GLY A 97 2.62 9.48 -15.50
CA GLY A 97 1.75 8.30 -15.52
C GLY A 97 0.54 8.43 -14.58
N SER A 98 0.66 9.14 -13.46
CA SER A 98 -0.46 9.46 -12.55
C SER A 98 -1.63 10.21 -13.22
N GLU A 99 -1.35 11.00 -14.27
CA GLU A 99 -2.35 11.77 -15.01
C GLU A 99 -3.19 10.91 -15.96
N LEU A 100 -2.70 9.71 -16.33
CA LEU A 100 -3.46 8.77 -17.15
C LEU A 100 -4.73 8.28 -16.48
N ARG A 101 -4.80 8.33 -15.14
CA ARG A 101 -5.93 7.80 -14.36
C ARG A 101 -7.25 8.43 -14.80
N ASP A 102 -7.31 9.74 -14.92
CA ASP A 102 -8.54 10.46 -15.20
C ASP A 102 -8.96 10.29 -16.67
N PHE A 103 -7.98 10.23 -17.58
CA PHE A 103 -8.20 9.85 -18.98
C PHE A 103 -8.79 8.44 -19.10
N LEU A 104 -8.18 7.45 -18.47
CA LEU A 104 -8.60 6.05 -18.52
C LEU A 104 -9.99 5.85 -17.90
N ARG A 105 -10.32 6.56 -16.81
CA ARG A 105 -11.68 6.59 -16.24
C ARG A 105 -12.70 7.12 -17.24
N THR A 106 -12.37 8.21 -17.94
CA THR A 106 -13.25 8.82 -18.95
C THR A 106 -13.47 7.88 -20.15
N GLN A 107 -12.43 7.15 -20.55
CA GLN A 107 -12.43 6.30 -21.74
C GLN A 107 -12.71 4.81 -21.45
N GLN A 108 -13.09 4.45 -20.22
CA GLN A 108 -13.28 3.07 -19.77
C GLN A 108 -14.32 2.29 -20.60
N GLY A 109 -15.28 3.00 -21.20
CA GLY A 109 -16.29 2.43 -22.10
C GLY A 109 -15.82 2.16 -23.53
N ALA A 110 -14.71 2.76 -23.96
CA ALA A 110 -14.19 2.67 -25.33
C ALA A 110 -12.90 1.82 -25.43
N ILE A 111 -12.04 1.90 -24.41
CA ILE A 111 -10.75 1.21 -24.35
C ILE A 111 -10.91 -0.16 -23.66
N LYS A 112 -10.48 -1.22 -24.35
CA LYS A 112 -10.48 -2.60 -23.84
C LYS A 112 -9.23 -2.89 -23.01
N LEU A 113 -8.06 -2.69 -23.60
CA LEU A 113 -6.76 -2.97 -22.97
C LEU A 113 -5.83 -1.77 -23.06
N VAL A 114 -4.95 -1.68 -22.06
CA VAL A 114 -3.76 -0.84 -22.10
C VAL A 114 -2.58 -1.74 -22.43
N LEU A 115 -1.81 -1.36 -23.45
CA LEU A 115 -0.66 -2.09 -23.96
C LEU A 115 0.62 -1.34 -23.61
N PHE A 116 1.51 -1.98 -22.88
CA PHE A 116 2.82 -1.47 -22.50
C PHE A 116 3.87 -2.07 -23.42
N ASP A 117 4.65 -1.21 -24.08
CA ASP A 117 5.70 -1.60 -25.03
C ASP A 117 5.34 -2.79 -25.94
N PRO A 118 4.22 -2.73 -26.68
CA PRO A 118 3.68 -3.88 -27.43
C PRO A 118 4.60 -4.45 -28.52
N ALA A 119 5.59 -3.68 -29.00
CA ALA A 119 6.64 -4.17 -29.92
C ALA A 119 8.00 -4.36 -29.23
N GLY A 120 8.09 -4.09 -27.93
CA GLY A 120 9.29 -4.28 -27.13
C GLY A 120 9.54 -5.75 -26.78
N PRO A 121 10.70 -6.07 -26.20
CA PRO A 121 11.06 -7.44 -25.81
C PRO A 121 10.16 -8.02 -24.71
N HIS A 122 9.46 -7.16 -23.96
CA HIS A 122 8.65 -7.55 -22.81
C HIS A 122 7.27 -6.87 -22.85
N PRO A 123 6.40 -7.24 -23.82
CA PRO A 123 5.10 -6.62 -23.94
C PRO A 123 4.20 -7.04 -22.78
N VAL A 124 3.59 -6.05 -22.13
CA VAL A 124 2.59 -6.28 -21.07
C VAL A 124 1.25 -5.72 -21.53
N SER A 125 0.17 -6.43 -21.28
CA SER A 125 -1.19 -5.93 -21.47
C SER A 125 -1.98 -6.06 -20.19
N ALA A 126 -2.80 -5.06 -19.91
CA ALA A 126 -3.63 -5.02 -18.71
C ALA A 126 -5.00 -4.43 -19.03
N THR A 127 -6.00 -4.75 -18.21
CA THR A 127 -7.31 -4.11 -18.34
C THR A 127 -7.22 -2.67 -17.87
N VAL A 128 -8.13 -1.82 -18.35
CA VAL A 128 -8.21 -0.42 -17.93
C VAL A 128 -8.40 -0.30 -16.41
N GLU A 129 -9.15 -1.21 -15.82
CA GLU A 129 -9.42 -1.24 -14.37
C GLU A 129 -8.15 -1.55 -13.56
N ASP A 130 -7.37 -2.54 -13.98
CA ASP A 130 -6.11 -2.91 -13.33
C ASP A 130 -5.07 -1.77 -13.39
N VAL A 131 -5.04 -1.04 -14.50
CA VAL A 131 -4.15 0.11 -14.66
C VAL A 131 -4.60 1.27 -13.79
N ILE A 132 -5.91 1.59 -13.75
CA ILE A 132 -6.45 2.62 -12.84
C ILE A 132 -6.14 2.28 -11.38
N TRP A 133 -6.33 1.02 -10.98
CA TRP A 133 -5.99 0.54 -9.64
C TRP A 133 -4.50 0.70 -9.33
N SER A 134 -3.63 0.41 -10.30
CA SER A 134 -2.18 0.57 -10.14
C SER A 134 -1.73 2.03 -10.05
N LEU A 135 -2.52 2.96 -10.60
CA LEU A 135 -2.27 4.40 -10.59
C LEU A 135 -2.78 5.10 -9.32
N GLU A 136 -3.53 4.42 -8.45
CA GLU A 136 -3.99 5.05 -7.22
C GLU A 136 -2.82 5.33 -6.27
N PRO A 137 -2.68 6.57 -5.74
CA PRO A 137 -1.63 6.91 -4.79
C PRO A 137 -1.60 5.91 -3.64
N ARG A 138 -0.43 5.34 -3.36
CA ARG A 138 -0.28 4.42 -2.24
C ARG A 138 0.31 5.18 -1.06
N LEU A 139 -0.22 4.93 0.14
CA LEU A 139 0.18 5.64 1.36
C LEU A 139 1.68 5.50 1.72
N LEU A 140 2.39 4.56 1.07
CA LEU A 140 3.81 4.26 1.23
C LEU A 140 4.64 4.57 -0.03
N ASP A 141 4.10 5.34 -0.97
CA ASP A 141 4.88 5.90 -2.06
C ASP A 141 5.92 6.88 -1.47
N ASP A 142 7.16 6.42 -1.31
CA ASP A 142 8.29 7.24 -0.86
C ASP A 142 8.93 7.93 -2.08
N ASP A 143 8.40 9.11 -2.42
CA ASP A 143 8.86 9.94 -3.54
C ASP A 143 10.36 10.28 -3.45
N VAL A 144 10.93 10.27 -2.24
CA VAL A 144 12.34 10.61 -1.97
C VAL A 144 13.25 9.40 -2.20
N ALA A 145 12.84 8.21 -1.74
CA ALA A 145 13.51 6.95 -2.09
C ALA A 145 13.40 6.67 -3.60
N TRP A 146 12.26 6.99 -4.20
CA TRP A 146 12.09 6.95 -5.65
C TRP A 146 13.09 7.89 -6.34
N ALA A 147 13.21 9.15 -5.93
CA ALA A 147 14.15 10.08 -6.59
C ALA A 147 15.64 9.67 -6.46
N THR A 148 16.00 8.81 -5.50
CA THR A 148 17.40 8.51 -5.14
C THR A 148 17.88 7.09 -5.47
N ALA A 149 16.99 6.17 -5.88
CA ALA A 149 17.37 4.80 -6.25
C ALA A 149 18.00 4.69 -7.65
N GLU A 150 19.02 3.86 -7.85
CA GLU A 150 19.59 3.63 -9.18
C GLU A 150 18.66 2.75 -10.06
N PRO A 151 18.46 3.12 -11.35
CA PRO A 151 17.69 2.32 -12.30
C PRO A 151 18.29 0.91 -12.47
N GLY A 152 17.46 -0.13 -12.35
CA GLY A 152 17.87 -1.51 -12.67
C GLY A 152 18.50 -2.32 -11.53
N SER A 153 18.45 -1.87 -10.26
CA SER A 153 18.78 -2.75 -9.12
C SER A 153 17.66 -3.81 -8.91
N GLY A 154 17.76 -4.87 -9.69
CA GLY A 154 16.73 -5.89 -9.89
C GLY A 154 16.26 -6.63 -8.64
N ALA A 155 14.95 -6.91 -8.61
CA ALA A 155 14.28 -7.80 -7.68
C ALA A 155 14.47 -9.26 -8.10
N SER A 156 14.88 -10.10 -7.15
CA SER A 156 14.95 -11.56 -7.34
C SER A 156 13.54 -12.14 -7.42
N ALA A 157 13.30 -12.96 -8.46
CA ALA A 157 12.08 -13.74 -8.59
C ALA A 157 11.97 -14.74 -7.43
N VAL A 158 10.98 -14.55 -6.55
CA VAL A 158 10.56 -15.58 -5.58
C VAL A 158 9.30 -16.25 -6.13
N ALA A 159 9.40 -17.58 -6.23
CA ALA A 159 8.42 -18.47 -6.81
C ALA A 159 6.99 -18.25 -6.28
N ALA A 160 6.00 -18.44 -7.15
CA ALA A 160 4.60 -18.56 -6.77
C ALA A 160 4.44 -19.79 -5.85
N GLY A 161 4.36 -19.54 -4.54
CA GLY A 161 4.06 -20.52 -3.51
C GLY A 161 3.52 -19.78 -2.29
N ASP A 162 2.42 -20.30 -1.72
CA ASP A 162 1.72 -19.93 -0.49
C ASP A 162 1.77 -18.42 -0.14
N ARG A 163 0.75 -17.66 -0.57
CA ARG A 163 0.60 -16.23 -0.22
C ARG A 163 0.06 -16.12 1.21
N ALA A 164 0.61 -15.20 2.01
CA ALA A 164 -0.02 -14.86 3.28
C ALA A 164 -1.34 -14.11 3.02
N ILE A 165 -2.46 -14.66 3.48
CA ILE A 165 -3.81 -14.06 3.29
C ILE A 165 -4.45 -13.59 4.59
N ALA A 166 -4.02 -14.14 5.73
CA ALA A 166 -4.45 -13.69 7.04
C ALA A 166 -3.38 -13.98 8.10
N ILE A 167 -3.55 -13.39 9.29
CA ILE A 167 -2.82 -13.76 10.49
C ILE A 167 -3.83 -13.97 11.63
N ASP A 168 -3.94 -15.21 12.08
CA ASP A 168 -4.77 -15.57 13.22
C ASP A 168 -4.12 -15.02 14.48
N THR A 169 -4.77 -14.05 15.12
CA THR A 169 -4.25 -13.37 16.31
C THR A 169 -4.91 -13.97 17.55
N ALA A 170 -4.10 -14.48 18.47
CA ALA A 170 -4.54 -15.20 19.66
C ALA A 170 -5.11 -14.28 20.76
N LEU A 171 -6.20 -13.57 20.46
CA LEU A 171 -6.90 -12.73 21.42
C LEU A 171 -7.83 -13.58 22.30
N SER A 172 -7.78 -13.38 23.62
CA SER A 172 -8.73 -13.98 24.55
C SER A 172 -10.13 -13.37 24.40
N ARG A 173 -11.16 -14.04 24.93
CA ARG A 173 -12.57 -13.56 24.90
C ARG A 173 -12.80 -12.20 25.58
N ASP A 174 -11.86 -11.77 26.41
CA ASP A 174 -11.90 -10.47 27.08
C ASP A 174 -11.63 -9.30 26.12
N TRP A 175 -11.08 -9.57 24.93
CA TRP A 175 -10.87 -8.57 23.88
C TRP A 175 -12.14 -8.36 23.08
N ALA A 176 -12.53 -7.10 22.94
CA ALA A 176 -13.57 -6.72 22.01
C ALA A 176 -12.91 -6.39 20.66
N VAL A 177 -13.21 -7.19 19.65
CA VAL A 177 -12.65 -7.05 18.29
C VAL A 177 -13.67 -6.35 17.41
N VAL A 178 -13.21 -5.36 16.67
CA VAL A 178 -13.97 -4.58 15.70
C VAL A 178 -13.36 -4.80 14.33
N ASP A 179 -14.14 -5.40 13.43
CA ASP A 179 -13.79 -5.46 12.02
C ASP A 179 -13.91 -4.05 11.45
N VAL A 180 -12.79 -3.53 10.92
CA VAL A 180 -12.76 -2.18 10.38
C VAL A 180 -13.24 -2.15 8.93
N THR A 181 -13.23 -3.27 8.21
CA THR A 181 -13.47 -3.37 6.76
C THR A 181 -14.93 -3.17 6.36
N ASP A 182 -15.88 -3.43 7.25
CA ASP A 182 -17.31 -3.21 7.05
C ASP A 182 -17.86 -2.14 8.00
N ALA A 183 -18.34 -1.03 7.43
CA ALA A 183 -18.84 0.12 8.18
C ALA A 183 -20.12 -0.15 8.98
N ASP A 184 -20.98 -1.06 8.53
CA ASP A 184 -22.23 -1.40 9.22
C ASP A 184 -21.95 -2.35 10.38
N THR A 185 -21.18 -3.41 10.12
CA THR A 185 -20.69 -4.33 11.16
C THR A 185 -19.88 -3.60 12.23
N ARG A 186 -18.99 -2.68 11.83
CA ARG A 186 -18.22 -1.84 12.76
C ARG A 186 -19.11 -1.06 13.71
N ARG A 187 -20.15 -0.37 13.20
CA ARG A 187 -21.06 0.43 14.03
C ARG A 187 -21.81 -0.42 15.04
N GLN A 188 -22.21 -1.62 14.66
CA GLN A 188 -22.85 -2.56 15.57
C GLN A 188 -21.89 -3.06 16.65
N GLN A 189 -20.70 -3.52 16.26
CA GLN A 189 -19.69 -4.04 17.18
C GLN A 189 -19.22 -2.99 18.20
N VAL A 190 -19.05 -1.72 17.78
CA VAL A 190 -18.71 -0.63 18.71
C VAL A 190 -19.81 -0.41 19.74
N ARG A 191 -21.10 -0.45 19.35
CA ARG A 191 -22.21 -0.31 20.29
C ARG A 191 -22.24 -1.47 21.30
N GLU A 192 -22.12 -2.70 20.82
CA GLU A 192 -22.09 -3.90 21.64
C GLU A 192 -20.90 -3.90 22.62
N LEU A 193 -19.73 -3.43 22.17
CA LEU A 193 -18.54 -3.23 22.99
C LEU A 193 -18.79 -2.24 24.13
N LEU A 194 -19.36 -1.08 23.81
CA LEU A 194 -19.67 -0.05 24.81
C LEU A 194 -20.73 -0.52 25.81
N ASP A 195 -21.72 -1.30 25.36
CA ASP A 195 -22.73 -1.89 26.25
C ASP A 195 -22.14 -2.96 27.16
N THR A 196 -21.29 -3.84 26.62
CA THR A 196 -20.72 -4.97 27.36
C THR A 196 -19.63 -4.54 28.34
N GLN A 197 -18.73 -3.64 27.93
CA GLN A 197 -17.58 -3.25 28.76
C GLN A 197 -17.82 -2.01 29.61
N LEU A 198 -18.77 -1.15 29.24
CA LEU A 198 -18.93 0.18 29.84
C LEU A 198 -20.39 0.55 30.19
N GLY A 199 -21.35 -0.36 29.98
CA GLY A 199 -22.80 -0.11 30.10
C GLY A 199 -23.31 0.35 31.48
N GLY A 200 -22.51 0.17 32.55
CA GLY A 200 -22.86 0.62 33.90
C GLY A 200 -22.37 2.03 34.28
N PHE A 201 -21.45 2.65 33.51
CA PHE A 201 -20.65 3.77 34.00
C PHE A 201 -20.55 4.99 33.06
N LEU A 202 -20.94 4.88 31.79
CA LEU A 202 -20.84 6.01 30.86
C LEU A 202 -22.09 6.88 30.92
N ASN A 203 -21.91 8.18 31.12
CA ASN A 203 -22.95 9.14 30.78
C ASN A 203 -23.09 9.25 29.24
N ARG A 204 -24.24 9.73 28.77
CA ARG A 204 -24.57 9.80 27.33
C ARG A 204 -23.51 10.56 26.50
N LYS A 205 -22.87 11.58 27.09
CA LYS A 205 -21.83 12.37 26.43
C LYS A 205 -20.55 11.56 26.23
N LEU A 206 -20.04 10.94 27.27
CA LEU A 206 -18.84 10.12 27.21
C LEU A 206 -18.99 8.94 26.24
N ARG A 207 -20.19 8.35 26.17
CA ARG A 207 -20.50 7.33 25.17
C ARG A 207 -20.37 7.87 23.74
N ALA A 208 -20.96 9.03 23.46
CA ALA A 208 -20.88 9.65 22.13
C ALA A 208 -19.43 10.03 21.77
N ASP A 209 -18.64 10.51 22.74
CA ASP A 209 -17.23 10.84 22.54
C ASP A 209 -16.40 9.58 22.21
N PHE A 210 -16.66 8.47 22.89
CA PHE A 210 -16.04 7.17 22.58
C PHE A 210 -16.46 6.64 21.20
N GLU A 211 -17.75 6.70 20.86
CA GLU A 211 -18.23 6.27 19.53
C GLU A 211 -17.57 7.09 18.40
N ALA A 212 -17.45 8.41 18.58
CA ALA A 212 -16.80 9.30 17.61
C ALA A 212 -15.29 9.03 17.49
N TRP A 213 -14.62 8.80 18.62
CA TRP A 213 -13.21 8.43 18.64
C TRP A 213 -12.97 7.09 17.93
N PHE A 214 -13.80 6.07 18.21
CA PHE A 214 -13.73 4.76 17.56
C PHE A 214 -13.94 4.85 16.05
N ALA A 215 -14.92 5.65 15.60
CA ALA A 215 -15.18 5.85 14.19
C ALA A 215 -13.96 6.45 13.48
N ARG A 216 -13.36 7.50 14.05
CA ARG A 216 -12.13 8.12 13.52
C ARG A 216 -10.94 7.17 13.54
N ALA A 217 -10.71 6.47 14.65
CA ALA A 217 -9.62 5.50 14.77
C ALA A 217 -9.75 4.39 13.72
N SER A 218 -10.98 3.96 13.42
CA SER A 218 -11.25 2.95 12.39
C SER A 218 -11.06 3.48 10.97
N GLU A 219 -11.49 4.72 10.69
CA GLU A 219 -11.27 5.38 9.40
C GLU A 219 -9.78 5.61 9.12
N LEU A 220 -9.04 6.08 10.14
CA LEU A 220 -7.58 6.22 10.07
C LEU A 220 -6.91 4.86 9.90
N ALA A 221 -7.38 3.83 10.62
CA ALA A 221 -6.85 2.49 10.48
C ALA A 221 -7.07 1.95 9.06
N LEU A 222 -8.29 2.05 8.52
CA LEU A 222 -8.60 1.65 7.14
C LEU A 222 -7.73 2.37 6.10
N GLY A 223 -7.60 3.69 6.22
CA GLY A 223 -6.77 4.50 5.33
C GLY A 223 -5.30 4.08 5.34
N ALA A 224 -4.84 3.43 6.42
CA ALA A 224 -3.48 2.91 6.59
C ALA A 224 -3.35 1.39 6.42
N GLY A 225 -4.34 0.71 5.83
CA GLY A 225 -4.29 -0.75 5.61
C GLY A 225 -4.58 -1.60 6.85
N GLY A 226 -5.28 -1.02 7.83
CA GLY A 226 -5.72 -1.69 9.05
C GLY A 226 -6.71 -2.82 8.74
N ARG A 227 -6.47 -4.00 9.32
CA ARG A 227 -7.31 -5.20 9.16
C ARG A 227 -8.33 -5.35 10.27
N PHE A 228 -7.97 -5.02 11.50
CA PHE A 228 -8.91 -4.95 12.62
C PHE A 228 -8.39 -4.04 13.74
N LEU A 229 -9.32 -3.61 14.60
CA LEU A 229 -9.02 -2.96 15.88
C LEU A 229 -9.53 -3.83 17.01
N ALA A 230 -8.79 -3.93 18.11
CA ALA A 230 -9.21 -4.66 19.29
C ALA A 230 -8.93 -3.87 20.56
N PHE A 231 -9.80 -4.04 21.54
CA PHE A 231 -9.77 -3.28 22.78
C PHE A 231 -9.90 -4.21 23.96
N LEU A 232 -9.10 -3.94 24.98
CA LEU A 232 -9.17 -4.60 26.27
C LEU A 232 -9.37 -3.54 27.34
N ILE A 233 -10.57 -3.49 27.91
CA ILE A 233 -10.83 -2.72 29.12
C ILE A 233 -11.13 -3.71 30.23
N ARG A 234 -10.19 -3.87 31.16
CA ARG A 234 -10.38 -4.64 32.38
C ARG A 234 -10.28 -3.76 33.60
N ARG A 235 -11.20 -3.99 34.53
CA ARG A 235 -11.15 -3.44 35.88
C ARG A 235 -11.30 -4.58 36.88
N SER A 236 -10.44 -4.56 37.88
CA SER A 236 -10.49 -5.41 39.06
C SER A 236 -10.36 -4.52 40.29
N ASP A 237 -10.58 -5.09 41.47
CA ASP A 237 -10.41 -4.37 42.74
C ASP A 237 -8.97 -3.86 42.96
N LYS A 238 -8.00 -4.42 42.22
CA LYS A 238 -6.56 -4.15 42.39
C LYS A 238 -5.90 -3.47 41.19
N ALA A 239 -6.52 -3.47 40.01
CA ALA A 239 -5.92 -2.95 38.78
C ALA A 239 -6.97 -2.60 37.74
N ALA A 240 -6.66 -1.59 36.91
CA ALA A 240 -7.36 -1.30 35.67
C ALA A 240 -6.34 -1.34 34.52
N ALA A 241 -6.75 -1.92 33.40
CA ALA A 241 -5.99 -1.98 32.17
C ALA A 241 -6.89 -1.56 31.00
N ALA A 242 -6.47 -0.53 30.28
CA ALA A 242 -6.99 -0.12 28.99
C ALA A 242 -5.90 -0.32 27.94
N VAL A 243 -6.15 -1.20 26.98
CA VAL A 243 -5.24 -1.47 25.87
C VAL A 243 -6.01 -1.37 24.55
N ASN A 244 -5.43 -0.65 23.61
CA ASN A 244 -5.86 -0.67 22.21
C ASN A 244 -4.84 -1.46 21.40
N LEU A 245 -5.33 -2.26 20.46
CA LEU A 245 -4.53 -2.99 19.48
C LEU A 245 -5.06 -2.66 18.09
N ALA A 246 -4.15 -2.34 17.18
CA ALA A 246 -4.44 -2.21 15.76
C ALA A 246 -3.50 -3.12 14.97
N LEU A 247 -4.07 -3.92 14.06
CA LEU A 247 -3.28 -4.72 13.13
C LEU A 247 -3.31 -4.05 11.74
N TYR A 248 -2.13 -3.78 11.20
CA TYR A 248 -1.95 -3.24 9.86
C TYR A 248 -1.23 -4.24 8.97
N TRP A 249 -1.62 -4.26 7.69
CA TRP A 249 -0.95 -5.02 6.66
C TRP A 249 -0.27 -4.08 5.68
N HIS A 250 1.02 -4.28 5.50
CA HIS A 250 1.86 -3.53 4.58
C HIS A 250 2.29 -4.47 3.46
N GLU A 251 1.51 -4.53 2.37
CA GLU A 251 1.88 -5.28 1.16
C GLU A 251 2.90 -4.48 0.35
N LEU A 252 4.17 -4.86 0.44
CA LEU A 252 5.32 -4.12 -0.12
C LEU A 252 5.82 -4.70 -1.45
N GLY A 253 5.28 -5.85 -1.86
CA GLY A 253 5.86 -6.64 -2.96
C GLY A 253 7.09 -7.44 -2.51
N PRO A 254 7.68 -8.27 -3.37
CA PRO A 254 8.83 -9.09 -3.00
C PRO A 254 10.00 -8.22 -2.52
N ALA A 255 10.72 -8.69 -1.50
CA ALA A 255 11.95 -8.04 -1.07
C ALA A 255 12.96 -7.98 -2.23
N ILE A 256 13.56 -6.81 -2.42
CA ILE A 256 14.58 -6.55 -3.46
C ILE A 256 15.95 -6.70 -2.82
N GLY A 257 16.91 -7.35 -3.50
CA GLY A 257 18.26 -7.60 -2.95
C GLY A 257 18.30 -8.58 -1.78
N ASP A 258 19.39 -8.55 -1.01
CA ASP A 258 19.66 -9.57 0.04
C ASP A 258 18.99 -9.29 1.38
N ALA A 259 18.50 -8.06 1.60
CA ALA A 259 17.88 -7.65 2.86
C ALA A 259 16.35 -7.70 2.77
N SER A 260 15.73 -8.42 3.70
CA SER A 260 14.28 -8.49 3.88
C SER A 260 13.68 -7.12 4.23
N HIS A 261 12.38 -6.98 4.00
CA HIS A 261 11.63 -5.78 4.42
C HIS A 261 11.77 -5.50 5.91
N LEU A 262 11.81 -6.56 6.73
CA LEU A 262 11.93 -6.43 8.17
C LEU A 262 13.31 -5.93 8.57
N GLU A 263 14.39 -6.40 7.94
CA GLU A 263 15.75 -5.92 8.19
C GLU A 263 15.92 -4.44 7.81
N ARG A 264 15.39 -4.04 6.65
CA ARG A 264 15.42 -2.64 6.19
C ARG A 264 14.66 -1.74 7.15
N LEU A 265 13.46 -2.17 7.58
CA LEU A 265 12.69 -1.45 8.57
C LEU A 265 13.44 -1.35 9.91
N THR A 266 14.06 -2.44 10.35
CA THR A 266 14.80 -2.50 11.61
C THR A 266 15.94 -1.49 11.62
N GLU A 267 16.68 -1.38 10.52
CA GLU A 267 17.78 -0.43 10.41
C GLU A 267 17.27 1.02 10.46
N ARG A 268 16.17 1.32 9.76
CA ARG A 268 15.52 2.63 9.84
C ARG A 268 15.05 2.95 11.25
N LEU A 269 14.34 2.03 11.90
CA LEU A 269 13.86 2.23 13.26
C LEU A 269 15.01 2.46 14.23
N ARG A 270 16.13 1.74 14.07
CA ARG A 270 17.33 1.89 14.89
C ARG A 270 17.95 3.29 14.74
N ALA A 271 17.96 3.84 13.52
CA ALA A 271 18.46 5.19 13.27
C ALA A 271 17.57 6.29 13.88
N GLU A 272 16.27 6.01 14.08
CA GLU A 272 15.27 6.96 14.58
C GLU A 272 15.01 6.84 16.10
N LEU A 273 15.71 5.94 16.81
CA LEU A 273 15.47 5.72 18.25
C LEU A 273 15.74 6.98 19.07
N ALA A 274 14.74 7.40 19.85
CA ALA A 274 14.91 8.45 20.84
C ALA A 274 15.39 7.89 22.19
N GLU A 275 15.81 8.78 23.08
CA GLU A 275 16.19 8.40 24.44
C GLU A 275 15.01 7.72 25.17
N GLY A 276 15.24 6.53 25.70
CA GLY A 276 14.24 5.72 26.40
C GLY A 276 13.40 4.80 25.52
N ASP A 277 13.55 4.86 24.19
CA ASP A 277 12.98 3.87 23.28
C ASP A 277 13.76 2.55 23.33
N GLU A 278 13.08 1.45 23.03
CA GLU A 278 13.66 0.11 23.04
C GLU A 278 13.29 -0.64 21.76
N LEU A 279 14.30 -1.14 21.04
CA LEU A 279 14.13 -1.97 19.86
C LEU A 279 14.66 -3.39 20.13
N VAL A 280 13.78 -4.38 20.08
CA VAL A 280 14.11 -5.78 20.35
C VAL A 280 13.71 -6.64 19.17
N GLY A 281 14.64 -7.42 18.63
CA GLY A 281 14.34 -8.45 17.63
C GLY A 281 14.28 -9.84 18.28
N ALA A 282 13.38 -10.69 17.81
CA ALA A 282 13.36 -12.11 18.17
C ALA A 282 12.76 -12.96 17.05
N GLU A 283 13.00 -14.26 17.14
CA GLU A 283 12.43 -15.28 16.24
C GLU A 283 11.25 -15.98 16.91
N THR A 284 10.17 -16.19 16.16
CA THR A 284 8.98 -16.92 16.63
C THR A 284 8.60 -18.02 15.65
N PRO A 285 7.70 -18.94 16.02
CA PRO A 285 7.13 -19.88 15.07
C PRO A 285 6.42 -19.22 13.87
N ALA A 286 5.99 -17.97 14.00
CA ALA A 286 5.39 -17.18 12.91
C ALA A 286 6.43 -16.40 12.09
N GLY A 287 7.72 -16.56 12.37
CA GLY A 287 8.83 -15.85 11.72
C GLY A 287 9.48 -14.78 12.61
N PRO A 288 10.46 -14.05 12.07
CA PRO A 288 11.14 -12.98 12.78
C PRO A 288 10.20 -11.82 13.04
N PHE A 289 10.38 -11.18 14.19
CA PHE A 289 9.75 -9.90 14.48
C PHE A 289 10.72 -8.92 15.10
N VAL A 290 10.37 -7.64 14.96
CA VAL A 290 11.00 -6.54 15.69
C VAL A 290 9.95 -5.76 16.47
N ARG A 291 10.19 -5.60 17.77
CA ARG A 291 9.38 -4.82 18.69
C ARG A 291 10.04 -3.47 18.94
N ASN A 292 9.34 -2.39 18.64
CA ASN A 292 9.70 -1.03 19.02
C ASN A 292 8.79 -0.56 20.16
N THR A 293 9.37 -0.28 21.33
CA THR A 293 8.67 0.20 22.52
C THR A 293 9.02 1.66 22.75
N ARG A 294 8.00 2.51 22.81
CA ARG A 294 8.17 3.95 22.98
C ARG A 294 7.12 4.54 23.91
N VAL A 295 7.48 5.61 24.62
CA VAL A 295 6.54 6.42 25.40
C VAL A 295 6.43 7.79 24.75
N ARG A 296 5.21 8.20 24.43
CA ARG A 296 4.92 9.49 23.76
C ARG A 296 3.75 10.19 24.44
N GLY A 297 3.62 11.50 24.29
CA GLY A 297 2.39 12.20 24.67
C GLY A 297 1.23 11.76 23.77
N ALA A 298 0.00 11.77 24.29
CA ALA A 298 -1.18 11.55 23.45
C ALA A 298 -1.24 12.60 22.33
N ALA A 299 -1.81 12.22 21.17
CA ALA A 299 -1.97 13.14 20.05
C ALA A 299 -2.67 14.44 20.50
N ALA A 300 -2.24 15.59 19.97
CA ALA A 300 -2.72 16.93 20.35
C ALA A 300 -4.25 17.11 20.21
N GLU A 301 -4.90 16.23 19.47
CA GLU A 301 -6.34 16.21 19.18
C GLU A 301 -7.19 15.62 20.31
N LEU A 302 -6.57 14.91 21.25
CA LEU A 302 -7.20 14.47 22.49
C LEU A 302 -6.87 15.52 23.56
N GLU A 303 -7.84 15.99 24.33
CA GLU A 303 -7.67 16.92 25.48
C GLU A 303 -6.80 16.33 26.63
N ALA A 304 -6.01 15.30 26.35
CA ALA A 304 -5.11 14.56 27.24
C ALA A 304 -3.67 14.53 26.71
N SER A 305 -3.26 15.48 25.86
CA SER A 305 -1.94 15.58 25.21
C SER A 305 -0.74 15.49 26.17
N ASP A 306 -0.91 15.89 27.44
CA ASP A 306 0.12 15.81 28.48
C ASP A 306 0.26 14.42 29.14
N ARG A 307 -0.63 13.46 28.86
CA ARG A 307 -0.55 12.13 29.47
C ARG A 307 0.38 11.22 28.67
N PRO A 308 1.37 10.58 29.32
CA PRO A 308 2.25 9.65 28.64
C PRO A 308 1.46 8.40 28.23
N LEU A 309 1.67 7.98 26.99
CA LEU A 309 1.07 6.82 26.36
C LEU A 309 2.20 5.85 26.01
N LEU A 310 2.08 4.61 26.50
CA LEU A 310 2.92 3.51 26.06
C LEU A 310 2.45 3.08 24.68
N ILE A 311 3.35 3.07 23.71
CA ILE A 311 3.12 2.59 22.35
C ILE A 311 4.13 1.47 22.08
N VAL A 312 3.64 0.32 21.62
CA VAL A 312 4.46 -0.85 21.33
C VAL A 312 4.09 -1.39 19.97
N ASP A 313 4.99 -1.25 19.00
CA ASP A 313 4.83 -1.77 17.65
C ASP A 313 5.59 -3.07 17.49
N TYR A 314 4.93 -4.13 17.03
CA TYR A 314 5.56 -5.35 16.56
C TYR A 314 5.45 -5.41 15.06
N TRP A 315 6.59 -5.60 14.40
CA TRP A 315 6.69 -5.76 12.96
C TRP A 315 7.09 -7.20 12.66
N LEU A 316 6.25 -7.90 11.89
CA LEU A 316 6.50 -9.28 11.47
C LEU A 316 6.66 -9.31 9.96
N GLY A 317 7.66 -10.06 9.48
CA GLY A 317 7.79 -10.36 8.06
C GLY A 317 6.67 -11.28 7.58
N PHE A 318 6.07 -10.99 6.43
CA PHE A 318 5.23 -12.00 5.77
C PHE A 318 6.10 -13.21 5.41
N PRO A 319 5.61 -14.45 5.58
CA PRO A 319 6.37 -15.64 5.23
C PRO A 319 6.74 -15.72 3.75
N ASP A 320 5.92 -15.12 2.88
CA ASP A 320 6.16 -15.02 1.45
C ASP A 320 7.17 -13.92 1.06
N GLY A 321 7.68 -13.17 2.04
CA GLY A 321 8.64 -12.08 1.84
C GLY A 321 8.06 -10.86 1.14
N ARG A 322 6.73 -10.75 1.02
CA ARG A 322 6.06 -9.72 0.22
C ARG A 322 5.55 -8.52 1.00
N GLY A 323 5.80 -8.49 2.31
CA GLY A 323 5.25 -7.44 3.15
C GLY A 323 5.57 -7.60 4.62
N LEU A 324 4.93 -6.74 5.42
CA LEU A 324 5.03 -6.71 6.87
C LEU A 324 3.65 -6.63 7.50
N ALA A 325 3.45 -7.33 8.62
CA ALA A 325 2.33 -7.08 9.53
C ALA A 325 2.80 -6.23 10.70
N GLN A 326 2.02 -5.22 11.06
CA GLN A 326 2.29 -4.38 12.22
C GLN A 326 1.19 -4.53 13.26
N TYR A 327 1.53 -5.02 14.46
CA TYR A 327 0.68 -4.88 15.64
C TYR A 327 1.09 -3.62 16.40
N SER A 328 0.22 -2.62 16.41
CA SER A 328 0.40 -1.40 17.21
C SER A 328 -0.46 -1.47 18.46
N PHE A 329 0.19 -1.70 19.61
CA PHE A 329 -0.45 -1.61 20.91
C PHE A 329 -0.31 -0.21 21.49
N SER A 330 -1.34 0.29 22.15
CA SER A 330 -1.25 1.50 22.95
C SER A 330 -1.98 1.38 24.28
N SER A 331 -1.41 2.00 25.33
CA SER A 331 -2.01 2.02 26.67
C SER A 331 -1.60 3.26 27.46
N PRO A 332 -2.50 3.90 28.22
CA PRO A 332 -2.14 4.98 29.13
C PRO A 332 -1.45 4.49 30.43
N HIS A 333 -1.38 3.18 30.65
CA HIS A 333 -0.82 2.57 31.87
C HIS A 333 0.69 2.33 31.76
N VAL A 334 1.46 3.42 31.61
CA VAL A 334 2.93 3.37 31.48
C VAL A 334 3.59 2.74 32.72
N ASP A 335 2.98 2.92 33.89
CA ASP A 335 3.39 2.31 35.15
C ASP A 335 3.29 0.77 35.15
N GLN A 336 2.49 0.19 34.24
CA GLN A 336 2.31 -1.25 34.08
C GLN A 336 3.06 -1.81 32.86
N ARG A 337 4.03 -1.05 32.31
CA ARG A 337 4.78 -1.40 31.07
C ARG A 337 5.19 -2.86 31.02
N ASP A 338 5.86 -3.38 32.04
CA ASP A 338 6.42 -4.75 31.99
C ASP A 338 5.33 -5.81 31.89
N ALA A 339 4.24 -5.67 32.64
CA ALA A 339 3.11 -6.59 32.59
C ALA A 339 2.37 -6.52 31.24
N LEU A 340 2.26 -5.31 30.67
CA LEU A 340 1.68 -5.10 29.34
C LEU A 340 2.55 -5.69 28.23
N LEU A 341 3.88 -5.52 28.31
CA LEU A 341 4.81 -6.12 27.35
C LEU A 341 4.69 -7.64 27.35
N VAL A 342 4.62 -8.28 28.52
CA VAL A 342 4.38 -9.73 28.62
C VAL A 342 3.06 -10.14 27.97
N LEU A 343 1.99 -9.36 28.16
CA LEU A 343 0.71 -9.61 27.50
C LEU A 343 0.84 -9.51 25.97
N PHE A 344 1.49 -8.46 25.46
CA PHE A 344 1.63 -8.20 24.03
C PHE A 344 2.53 -9.25 23.36
N ASP A 345 3.66 -9.58 23.98
CA ASP A 345 4.56 -10.65 23.55
C ASP A 345 3.79 -11.97 23.42
N ASN A 346 2.97 -12.32 24.42
CA ASN A 346 2.18 -13.56 24.38
C ASN A 346 1.14 -13.58 23.24
N ILE A 347 0.56 -12.43 22.89
CA ILE A 347 -0.38 -12.33 21.76
C ILE A 347 0.37 -12.58 20.45
N VAL A 348 1.47 -11.84 20.23
CA VAL A 348 2.22 -11.88 18.97
C VAL A 348 2.92 -13.23 18.76
N VAL A 349 3.57 -13.78 19.79
CA VAL A 349 4.27 -15.08 19.72
C VAL A 349 3.31 -16.24 19.42
N ARG A 350 2.03 -16.11 19.79
CA ARG A 350 1.00 -17.12 19.54
C ARG A 350 0.25 -16.92 18.23
N SER A 351 0.44 -15.79 17.55
CA SER A 351 -0.16 -15.54 16.25
C SER A 351 0.34 -16.54 15.20
N ARG A 352 -0.48 -16.82 14.19
CA ARG A 352 -0.12 -17.75 13.10
C ARG A 352 -0.57 -17.21 11.75
N TRP A 353 0.32 -17.30 10.77
CA TRP A 353 -0.03 -16.98 9.40
C TRP A 353 -1.01 -18.00 8.83
N VAL A 354 -1.99 -17.48 8.10
CA VAL A 354 -2.91 -18.24 7.26
C VAL A 354 -2.44 -18.06 5.83
N MET A 355 -2.06 -19.18 5.21
CA MET A 355 -1.51 -19.21 3.86
C MET A 355 -2.57 -19.66 2.87
N ASP A 356 -2.58 -19.05 1.69
CA ASP A 356 -3.37 -19.50 0.56
C ASP A 356 -2.74 -20.77 -0.03
N GLN A 357 -3.29 -21.92 0.32
CA GLN A 357 -2.91 -23.19 -0.31
C GLN A 357 -3.71 -23.29 -1.60
N GLY A 358 -3.16 -22.75 -2.68
CA GLY A 358 -3.82 -22.74 -3.99
C GLY A 358 -4.35 -24.13 -4.34
N GLU A 359 -5.66 -24.24 -4.55
CA GLU A 359 -6.33 -25.42 -5.10
C GLU A 359 -6.25 -25.46 -6.63
#